data_AF-A0A4Y7ZYF3-F1
#
_entry.id   AF-A0A4Y7ZYF3-F1
#
_cell.length_a   1.000
_cell.length_b   1.000
_cell.length_c   1.000
_cell.angle_alpha   90.00
_cell.angle_beta   90.00
_cell.angle_gamma   90.00
#
_symmetry.space_group_name_H-M   'P 1'
#
loop_
_entity.id
_entity.type
_entity.pdbx_description
1 polymer ?
#
loop_
_entity_poly.entity_id
_entity_poly.type
_entity_poly.pdbx_seq_one_letter_code
_entity_poly.pdbx_strand_id
1 'polypeptide(L)'
;MKAIIKTTTLLATILLSIAAQASYVAVIHLPKAPTIDPVAQILVSQSIVDMSGSYSVSNSELYYSETLISEEGCDVKLTGDEKSGTWKYFNSLACSDSDTITFLAKGGLVKTIALWENASTCKYWENEWLAAAKQQQDFGFGGTGLIYNSDSCSINGSAIRSLISHDSLPSYFLDSIVIDVFGGGGEGGSEGGEGFELPPAEGEGIGEGASNPEFNLPLIQYVFGDIVVDFPFLVNLDLSNLRYVLGDKVILRGMQNITSFDLSKLQNYYNAPLDINVMGAMVATELDISRLQNAGTIDISYTNISNVSKFVNLKFGSIITNNDNELYFPQVTTFPPRYSNFCQGVRWGNITFSSSISQTNADDACQ
;
A
#
# COMPACT_ATOMS: atom_id res chain seq x y z
N MET A 1 5.68 -96.43 91.20
CA MET A 1 5.82 -97.86 90.84
C MET A 1 6.55 -97.93 89.51
N LYS A 2 7.52 -98.83 89.40
CA LYS A 2 8.52 -98.97 88.32
C LYS A 2 7.91 -98.98 86.90
N ALA A 3 8.58 -98.31 85.95
CA ALA A 3 9.17 -98.96 84.77
C ALA A 3 9.99 -97.96 83.94
N ILE A 4 11.30 -98.20 83.88
CA ILE A 4 12.25 -97.75 82.86
C ILE A 4 12.30 -98.85 81.80
N ILE A 5 12.42 -98.49 80.51
CA ILE A 5 13.15 -99.20 79.42
C ILE A 5 13.07 -98.27 78.18
N LYS A 6 14.17 -97.55 77.85
CA LYS A 6 15.18 -97.85 76.81
C LYS A 6 14.67 -97.58 75.37
N THR A 7 15.12 -96.48 74.73
CA THR A 7 16.11 -96.43 73.61
C THR A 7 15.68 -97.26 72.39
N THR A 8 15.61 -96.77 71.14
CA THR A 8 16.68 -96.12 70.36
C THR A 8 16.12 -95.65 68.98
N THR A 9 16.47 -94.41 68.60
CA THR A 9 16.89 -93.87 67.27
C THR A 9 16.33 -94.33 65.90
N LEU A 10 16.31 -93.32 65.00
CA LEU A 10 16.20 -93.30 63.52
C LEU A 10 14.77 -93.60 63.00
N LEU A 11 14.18 -92.84 62.08
CA LEU A 11 14.76 -92.18 60.91
C LEU A 11 13.82 -91.05 60.43
N ALA A 12 14.44 -90.04 59.84
CA ALA A 12 13.86 -88.89 59.16
C ALA A 12 12.57 -89.13 58.35
N THR A 13 11.58 -88.24 58.49
CA THR A 13 11.04 -87.41 57.38
C THR A 13 10.00 -86.40 57.88
N ILE A 14 10.45 -85.15 57.98
CA ILE A 14 9.81 -83.90 57.53
C ILE A 14 8.27 -83.89 57.47
N LEU A 15 7.65 -83.16 58.39
CA LEU A 15 6.49 -82.28 58.14
C LEU A 15 6.25 -81.41 59.39
N LEU A 16 7.14 -80.45 59.59
CA LEU A 16 6.90 -79.31 60.48
C LEU A 16 6.35 -78.18 59.61
N SER A 17 5.05 -77.96 59.72
CA SER A 17 4.38 -76.73 59.33
C SER A 17 4.87 -75.61 60.24
N ILE A 18 6.02 -75.05 59.91
CA ILE A 18 6.45 -73.75 60.41
C ILE A 18 5.55 -72.75 59.70
N ALA A 19 4.74 -72.03 60.47
CA ALA A 19 4.05 -70.83 60.01
C ALA A 19 5.11 -69.81 59.59
N ALA A 20 5.50 -69.85 58.32
CA ALA A 20 6.19 -68.75 57.69
C ALA A 20 5.20 -67.59 57.67
N GLN A 21 5.51 -66.54 58.43
CA GLN A 21 4.92 -65.23 58.20
C GLN A 21 5.23 -64.88 56.75
N ALA A 22 4.23 -64.98 55.88
CA ALA A 22 4.32 -64.42 54.56
C ALA A 22 4.47 -62.91 54.74
N SER A 23 5.70 -62.40 54.64
CA SER A 23 5.90 -61.02 54.26
C SER A 23 5.31 -60.89 52.86
N TYR A 24 4.10 -60.36 52.77
CA TYR A 24 3.53 -59.96 51.49
C TYR A 24 4.44 -58.87 50.92
N VAL A 25 5.37 -59.25 50.05
CA VAL A 25 5.98 -58.29 49.15
C VAL A 25 4.91 -58.01 48.11
N ALA A 26 4.15 -56.94 48.32
CA ALA A 26 3.41 -56.34 47.23
C ALA A 26 4.46 -55.87 46.21
N VAL A 27 4.67 -56.64 45.15
CA VAL A 27 5.29 -56.09 43.95
C VAL A 27 4.28 -55.12 43.39
N ILE A 28 4.39 -53.85 43.81
CA ILE A 28 3.69 -52.77 43.17
C ILE A 28 4.34 -52.67 41.78
N HIS A 29 3.72 -53.33 40.79
CA HIS A 29 3.85 -52.84 39.43
C HIS A 29 3.18 -51.47 39.44
N LEU A 30 3.99 -50.44 39.67
CA LEU A 30 3.62 -49.09 39.27
C LEU A 30 3.21 -49.25 37.81
N PRO A 31 1.94 -49.01 37.43
CA PRO A 31 1.62 -48.91 36.03
C PRO A 31 2.62 -47.90 35.51
N LYS A 32 3.43 -48.31 34.52
CA LYS A 32 4.33 -47.41 33.82
C LYS A 32 3.45 -46.22 33.49
N ALA A 33 3.70 -45.07 34.13
CA ALA A 33 2.85 -43.89 33.95
C ALA A 33 2.60 -43.81 32.44
N PRO A 34 1.34 -43.71 31.98
CA PRO A 34 1.09 -43.67 30.55
C PRO A 34 2.07 -42.63 30.01
N THR A 35 3.00 -43.06 29.16
CA THR A 35 3.84 -42.14 28.43
C THR A 35 2.84 -41.35 27.63
N ILE A 36 2.49 -40.16 28.13
CA ILE A 36 1.74 -39.17 27.38
C ILE A 36 2.72 -38.85 26.26
N ASP A 37 2.54 -39.50 25.12
CA ASP A 37 3.31 -39.15 23.94
C ASP A 37 3.13 -37.64 23.76
N PRO A 38 4.24 -36.89 23.78
CA PRO A 38 4.15 -35.45 23.90
C PRO A 38 3.35 -34.94 22.68
N VAL A 39 2.26 -34.22 22.98
CA VAL A 39 1.28 -33.82 21.96
C VAL A 39 1.99 -33.01 20.88
N ALA A 40 1.73 -33.36 19.62
CA ALA A 40 2.30 -32.65 18.50
C ALA A 40 1.65 -31.25 18.42
N GLN A 41 2.47 -30.21 18.35
CA GLN A 41 2.02 -28.82 18.41
C GLN A 41 2.90 -27.93 17.54
N ILE A 42 2.28 -26.86 17.04
CA ILE A 42 2.95 -25.75 16.35
C ILE A 42 2.76 -24.51 17.22
N LEU A 43 3.85 -23.87 17.61
CA LEU A 43 3.86 -22.58 18.29
C LEU A 43 4.44 -21.56 17.34
N VAL A 44 3.73 -20.44 17.18
CA VAL A 44 4.17 -19.31 16.38
C VAL A 44 4.07 -18.07 17.26
N SER A 45 5.16 -17.33 17.34
CA SER A 45 5.24 -16.03 18.01
C SER A 45 5.31 -14.92 16.96
N GLN A 46 4.94 -13.72 17.37
CA GLN A 46 4.87 -12.56 16.50
C GLN A 46 5.38 -11.31 17.20
N SER A 47 6.15 -10.50 16.47
CA SER A 47 6.54 -9.13 16.75
C SER A 47 5.88 -8.22 15.71
N ILE A 48 5.08 -7.27 16.20
CA ILE A 48 4.31 -6.37 15.35
C ILE A 48 5.20 -5.20 14.85
N VAL A 49 6.32 -4.93 15.51
CA VAL A 49 7.18 -3.76 15.21
C VAL A 49 7.90 -3.90 13.87
N ASP A 50 8.25 -5.13 13.50
CA ASP A 50 9.07 -5.45 12.33
C ASP A 50 8.46 -6.58 11.47
N MET A 51 7.18 -6.90 11.74
CA MET A 51 6.39 -7.94 11.08
C MET A 51 7.18 -9.25 10.93
N SER A 52 7.67 -9.72 12.07
CA SER A 52 8.54 -10.89 12.17
C SER A 52 8.14 -11.75 13.36
N GLY A 53 8.74 -12.92 13.49
CA GLY A 53 8.54 -13.74 14.66
C GLY A 53 9.32 -15.03 14.62
N SER A 54 8.94 -15.96 15.48
CA SER A 54 9.52 -17.30 15.53
C SER A 54 8.46 -18.38 15.42
N TYR A 55 8.86 -19.55 14.93
CA TYR A 55 8.05 -20.75 14.97
C TYR A 55 8.82 -21.91 15.62
N SER A 56 8.08 -22.81 16.24
CA SER A 56 8.61 -24.07 16.75
C SER A 56 7.56 -25.18 16.63
N VAL A 57 7.97 -26.35 16.18
CA VAL A 57 7.13 -27.53 16.02
C VAL A 57 7.70 -28.64 16.89
N SER A 58 6.92 -29.12 17.86
CA SER A 58 7.32 -30.26 18.70
C SER A 58 6.53 -31.50 18.33
N ASN A 59 7.21 -32.65 18.28
CA ASN A 59 6.64 -33.96 17.97
C ASN A 59 5.91 -34.03 16.61
N SER A 60 6.29 -33.12 15.69
CA SER A 60 5.96 -33.13 14.26
C SER A 60 7.08 -32.41 13.49
N GLU A 61 6.87 -32.18 12.19
CA GLU A 61 7.76 -31.45 11.27
C GLU A 61 6.93 -30.52 10.41
N LEU A 62 7.34 -29.26 10.31
CA LEU A 62 6.78 -28.30 9.38
C LEU A 62 6.98 -28.81 7.94
N TYR A 63 6.03 -28.54 7.04
CA TYR A 63 6.31 -28.56 5.61
C TYR A 63 7.13 -27.32 5.28
N TYR A 64 8.45 -27.44 5.46
CA TYR A 64 9.36 -26.30 5.35
C TYR A 64 9.56 -25.86 3.90
N SER A 65 9.50 -24.55 3.71
CA SER A 65 9.90 -23.82 2.52
C SER A 65 10.57 -22.54 2.99
N GLU A 66 11.63 -22.10 2.30
CA GLU A 66 12.30 -20.82 2.60
C GLU A 66 11.38 -19.62 2.39
N THR A 67 10.33 -19.79 1.58
CA THR A 67 9.27 -18.82 1.36
C THR A 67 7.91 -19.50 1.55
N LEU A 68 7.06 -18.93 2.41
CA LEU A 68 5.63 -19.17 2.42
C LEU A 68 4.92 -18.03 1.71
N ILE A 69 3.75 -18.32 1.15
CA ILE A 69 2.85 -17.33 0.59
C ILE A 69 1.68 -17.21 1.56
N SER A 70 1.33 -15.98 1.94
CA SER A 70 0.15 -15.71 2.76
C SER A 70 -1.14 -15.95 1.96
N GLU A 71 -2.30 -15.87 2.62
CA GLU A 71 -3.59 -16.09 1.92
C GLU A 71 -3.84 -15.02 0.85
N GLU A 72 -3.29 -13.81 1.02
CA GLU A 72 -3.35 -12.69 0.06
C GLU A 72 -2.11 -12.59 -0.85
N GLY A 73 -1.30 -13.65 -0.93
CA GLY A 73 -0.22 -13.71 -1.93
C GLY A 73 1.09 -13.02 -1.54
N CYS A 74 1.25 -12.55 -0.29
CA CYS A 74 2.49 -11.91 0.16
C CYS A 74 3.57 -12.90 0.60
N ASP A 75 4.82 -12.49 0.36
CA ASP A 75 6.00 -13.30 0.66
C ASP A 75 6.32 -13.30 2.16
N VAL A 76 6.42 -14.49 2.73
CA VAL A 76 6.90 -14.71 4.09
C VAL A 76 8.19 -15.50 4.01
N LYS A 77 9.30 -14.88 4.37
CA LYS A 77 10.59 -15.58 4.39
C LYS A 77 10.74 -16.34 5.70
N LEU A 78 11.05 -17.62 5.62
CA LEU A 78 11.45 -18.42 6.77
C LEU A 78 12.97 -18.52 6.81
N THR A 79 13.52 -18.57 8.00
CA THR A 79 14.94 -18.81 8.25
C THR A 79 15.04 -19.77 9.42
N GLY A 80 15.38 -21.03 9.13
CA GLY A 80 15.43 -22.12 10.10
C GLY A 80 15.35 -23.48 9.43
N ASP A 81 14.68 -24.42 10.09
CA ASP A 81 14.47 -25.79 9.63
C ASP A 81 13.04 -26.27 9.89
N GLU A 82 12.77 -27.57 9.67
CA GLU A 82 11.44 -28.18 9.87
C GLU A 82 10.97 -28.20 11.33
N LYS A 83 11.84 -27.89 12.30
CA LYS A 83 11.54 -27.94 13.74
C LYS A 83 11.44 -26.56 14.35
N SER A 84 12.24 -25.59 13.90
CA SER A 84 12.21 -24.23 14.45
C SER A 84 12.89 -23.22 13.54
N GLY A 85 12.51 -21.95 13.70
CA GLY A 85 13.13 -20.87 12.97
C GLY A 85 12.50 -19.53 13.28
N THR A 86 12.90 -18.56 12.47
CA THR A 86 12.31 -17.23 12.41
C THR A 86 11.56 -17.07 11.11
N TRP A 87 10.58 -16.18 11.12
CA TRP A 87 9.87 -15.77 9.92
C TRP A 87 9.87 -14.26 9.85
N LYS A 88 9.87 -13.73 8.64
CA LYS A 88 9.73 -12.31 8.38
C LYS A 88 8.80 -12.11 7.19
N TYR A 89 7.78 -11.31 7.41
CA TYR A 89 6.84 -10.92 6.37
C TYR A 89 7.45 -9.80 5.53
N PHE A 90 7.36 -9.96 4.21
CA PHE A 90 7.77 -8.96 3.25
C PHE A 90 6.54 -8.54 2.46
N ASN A 91 6.50 -7.27 2.05
CA ASN A 91 5.46 -6.70 1.20
C ASN A 91 4.19 -6.19 1.92
N SER A 92 4.35 -5.25 2.86
CA SER A 92 3.25 -4.57 3.58
C SER A 92 2.45 -3.54 2.75
N LEU A 93 2.46 -3.63 1.41
CA LEU A 93 1.90 -2.59 0.54
C LEU A 93 0.79 -3.09 -0.42
N ALA A 94 0.65 -4.41 -0.58
CA ALA A 94 -0.39 -5.03 -1.41
C ALA A 94 -1.35 -5.92 -0.61
N CYS A 95 -0.91 -6.46 0.53
CA CYS A 95 -1.74 -7.27 1.40
C CYS A 95 -2.32 -6.43 2.54
N SER A 96 -3.58 -6.71 2.82
CA SER A 96 -4.42 -6.04 3.80
C SER A 96 -3.98 -6.31 5.24
N ASP A 97 -4.47 -5.49 6.16
CA ASP A 97 -4.28 -5.74 7.59
C ASP A 97 -5.02 -7.03 8.06
N SER A 98 -5.87 -7.63 7.21
CA SER A 98 -6.56 -8.89 7.51
C SER A 98 -5.81 -10.14 7.04
N ASP A 99 -4.64 -9.98 6.41
CA ASP A 99 -3.86 -11.09 5.89
C ASP A 99 -3.43 -12.07 6.99
N THR A 100 -3.35 -13.34 6.62
CA THR A 100 -3.01 -14.42 7.53
C THR A 100 -1.93 -15.32 6.95
N ILE A 101 -1.06 -15.80 7.83
CA ILE A 101 -0.02 -16.77 7.48
C ILE A 101 -0.39 -18.11 8.09
N THR A 102 -0.45 -19.13 7.26
CA THR A 102 -0.79 -20.50 7.67
C THR A 102 0.46 -21.38 7.70
N PHE A 103 0.83 -21.87 8.89
CA PHE A 103 1.89 -22.86 9.08
C PHE A 103 1.30 -24.27 9.08
N LEU A 104 1.73 -25.13 8.15
CA LEU A 104 1.35 -26.55 8.08
C LEU A 104 2.47 -27.47 8.54
N ALA A 105 2.16 -28.41 9.43
CA ALA A 105 3.04 -29.51 9.81
C ALA A 105 2.43 -30.88 9.48
N LYS A 106 3.29 -31.90 9.43
CA LYS A 106 2.88 -33.29 9.19
C LYS A 106 1.83 -33.74 10.22
N GLY A 107 0.92 -34.62 9.78
CA GLY A 107 -0.18 -35.09 10.62
C GLY A 107 -1.39 -34.14 10.67
N GLY A 108 -1.45 -33.14 9.78
CA GLY A 108 -2.60 -32.24 9.64
C GLY A 108 -2.65 -31.13 10.68
N LEU A 109 -1.53 -30.85 11.36
CA LEU A 109 -1.43 -29.73 12.28
C LEU A 109 -1.33 -28.43 11.49
N VAL A 110 -2.21 -27.50 11.81
CA VAL A 110 -2.28 -26.19 11.17
C VAL A 110 -2.26 -25.12 12.25
N LYS A 111 -1.44 -24.10 12.05
CA LYS A 111 -1.46 -22.89 12.86
C LYS A 111 -1.51 -21.67 11.95
N THR A 112 -2.66 -21.02 11.91
CA THR A 112 -2.83 -19.74 11.23
C THR A 112 -2.60 -18.62 12.25
N ILE A 113 -1.85 -17.61 11.84
CA ILE A 113 -1.70 -16.34 12.56
C ILE A 113 -2.22 -15.22 11.69
N ALA A 114 -3.05 -14.35 12.25
CA ALA A 114 -3.40 -13.09 11.62
C ALA A 114 -2.28 -12.09 11.87
N LEU A 115 -1.86 -11.39 10.81
CA LEU A 115 -0.70 -10.51 10.89
C LEU A 115 -0.96 -9.25 11.71
N TRP A 116 -2.20 -8.79 11.81
CA TRP A 116 -2.51 -7.51 12.46
C TRP A 116 -3.62 -7.58 13.52
N GLU A 117 -4.06 -8.77 13.92
CA GLU A 117 -5.16 -8.98 14.89
C GLU A 117 -4.89 -8.35 16.28
N ASN A 118 -3.61 -8.08 16.61
CA ASN A 118 -3.18 -7.37 17.83
C ASN A 118 -2.39 -6.09 17.55
N ALA A 119 -2.23 -5.68 16.29
CA ALA A 119 -1.76 -4.33 16.00
C ALA A 119 -2.87 -3.39 16.46
N SER A 120 -2.53 -2.26 17.09
CA SER A 120 -3.54 -1.26 17.41
C SER A 120 -4.23 -0.91 16.10
N THR A 121 -5.53 -1.21 15.99
CA THR A 121 -6.45 -0.77 14.93
C THR A 121 -5.90 0.51 14.33
N CYS A 122 -5.66 0.53 13.02
CA CYS A 122 -5.19 1.69 12.28
C CYS A 122 -5.44 2.98 13.04
N LYS A 123 -4.39 3.55 13.64
CA LYS A 123 -4.55 4.70 14.54
C LYS A 123 -4.79 5.94 13.72
N TYR A 124 -5.90 5.98 13.00
CA TYR A 124 -6.28 7.04 12.09
C TYR A 124 -6.26 8.40 12.79
N TRP A 125 -6.49 8.44 14.11
CA TRP A 125 -6.40 9.65 14.94
C TRP A 125 -4.99 10.23 15.09
N GLU A 126 -3.94 9.47 14.76
CA GLU A 126 -2.55 9.94 14.71
C GLU A 126 -2.22 10.64 13.38
N ASN A 127 -3.11 10.55 12.38
CA ASN A 127 -3.01 11.26 11.11
C ASN A 127 -4.27 12.13 10.90
N GLU A 128 -4.12 13.45 10.97
CA GLU A 128 -5.26 14.38 10.91
C GLU A 128 -6.13 14.20 9.65
N TRP A 129 -5.56 13.76 8.53
CA TRP A 129 -6.29 13.50 7.30
C TRP A 129 -7.02 12.16 7.29
N LEU A 130 -6.44 11.09 7.85
CA LEU A 130 -7.17 9.84 8.07
C LEU A 130 -8.31 10.06 9.07
N ALA A 131 -8.09 10.87 10.10
CA ALA A 131 -9.12 11.29 11.05
C ALA A 131 -10.22 12.12 10.40
N ALA A 132 -9.90 13.06 9.51
CA ALA A 132 -10.91 13.81 8.79
C ALA A 132 -11.68 12.95 7.78
N ALA A 133 -11.01 12.07 7.04
CA ALA A 133 -11.67 11.13 6.13
C ALA A 133 -12.60 10.17 6.89
N LYS A 134 -12.17 9.69 8.06
CA LYS A 134 -13.01 8.86 8.95
C LYS A 134 -14.19 9.64 9.52
N GLN A 135 -13.98 10.87 10.00
CA GLN A 135 -15.07 11.73 10.48
C GLN A 135 -16.06 12.08 9.37
N GLN A 136 -15.59 12.30 8.14
CA GLN A 136 -16.45 12.52 6.98
C GLN A 136 -17.29 11.28 6.69
N GLN A 137 -16.69 10.09 6.73
CA GLN A 137 -17.41 8.82 6.57
C GLN A 137 -18.47 8.60 7.67
N ASP A 138 -18.13 8.87 8.93
CA ASP A 138 -18.98 8.57 10.08
C ASP A 138 -20.10 9.60 10.30
N PHE A 139 -19.87 10.86 9.95
CA PHE A 139 -20.78 11.96 10.26
C PHE A 139 -21.26 12.77 9.05
N GLY A 140 -20.75 12.49 7.84
CA GLY A 140 -21.16 13.14 6.60
C GLY A 140 -20.73 14.61 6.44
N PHE A 141 -19.83 15.11 7.30
CA PHE A 141 -19.29 16.47 7.20
C PHE A 141 -17.97 16.47 6.42
N GLY A 142 -17.81 17.30 5.39
CA GLY A 142 -16.47 17.60 4.85
C GLY A 142 -16.36 17.80 3.34
N GLY A 143 -17.23 17.23 2.51
CA GLY A 143 -17.24 17.49 1.05
C GLY A 143 -15.93 17.20 0.29
N THR A 144 -14.94 16.58 0.93
CA THR A 144 -13.61 16.37 0.34
C THR A 144 -13.55 15.12 -0.54
N GLY A 145 -14.58 14.27 -0.51
CA GLY A 145 -14.59 13.02 -1.28
C GLY A 145 -13.64 11.92 -0.75
N LEU A 146 -12.91 12.22 0.33
CA LEU A 146 -11.99 11.30 0.99
C LEU A 146 -12.75 10.24 1.79
N ILE A 147 -12.63 8.98 1.40
CA ILE A 147 -13.22 7.83 2.10
C ILE A 147 -12.11 7.08 2.80
N TYR A 148 -12.18 7.02 4.13
CA TYR A 148 -11.26 6.20 4.91
C TYR A 148 -11.59 4.71 4.71
N ASN A 149 -10.59 3.93 4.31
CA ASN A 149 -10.64 2.47 4.28
C ASN A 149 -9.99 1.93 5.56
N SER A 150 -10.79 1.30 6.42
CA SER A 150 -10.32 0.71 7.68
C SER A 150 -9.43 -0.51 7.50
N ASP A 151 -9.53 -1.16 6.35
CA ASP A 151 -8.93 -2.47 6.09
C ASP A 151 -7.51 -2.33 5.52
N SER A 152 -7.22 -1.17 4.91
CA SER A 152 -5.91 -0.82 4.33
C SER A 152 -5.32 0.48 4.86
N CYS A 153 -5.88 1.08 5.94
CA CYS A 153 -5.41 2.35 6.50
C CYS A 153 -5.30 3.51 5.48
N SER A 154 -6.05 3.46 4.39
CA SER A 154 -5.87 4.33 3.23
C SER A 154 -7.02 5.31 3.08
N ILE A 155 -6.84 6.32 2.23
CA ILE A 155 -7.95 7.13 1.71
C ILE A 155 -8.20 6.71 0.27
N ASN A 156 -9.44 6.34 -0.04
CA ASN A 156 -9.87 5.93 -1.36
C ASN A 156 -9.03 4.77 -1.97
N GLY A 157 -8.39 3.93 -1.16
CA GLY A 157 -7.52 2.86 -1.68
C GLY A 157 -6.19 3.37 -2.24
N SER A 158 -5.72 4.56 -1.82
CA SER A 158 -4.45 5.16 -2.25
C SER A 158 -3.37 5.14 -1.17
N ALA A 159 -2.10 5.10 -1.58
CA ALA A 159 -0.95 5.29 -0.71
C ALA A 159 -0.68 6.79 -0.54
N ILE A 160 -1.05 7.35 0.61
CA ILE A 160 -0.70 8.73 0.97
C ILE A 160 0.72 8.75 1.53
N ARG A 161 1.67 9.27 0.76
CA ARG A 161 3.06 9.43 1.21
C ARG A 161 3.29 10.74 1.94
N SER A 162 2.57 11.78 1.53
CA SER A 162 2.62 13.08 2.19
C SER A 162 1.31 13.83 1.97
N LEU A 163 0.66 14.17 3.08
CA LEU A 163 -0.49 15.07 3.12
C LEU A 163 -0.52 15.66 4.53
N ILE A 164 0.29 16.71 4.76
CA ILE A 164 0.45 17.33 6.08
C ILE A 164 -0.15 18.73 6.01
N SER A 165 -1.13 19.01 6.86
CA SER A 165 -1.72 20.33 6.97
C SER A 165 -0.98 21.20 7.99
N HIS A 166 -0.90 22.50 7.72
CA HIS A 166 -0.42 23.49 8.68
C HIS A 166 -1.56 24.19 9.45
N ASP A 167 -2.81 23.88 9.12
CA ASP A 167 -4.00 24.47 9.71
C ASP A 167 -5.12 23.43 9.93
N SER A 168 -6.22 23.85 10.54
CA SER A 168 -7.33 22.94 10.79
C SER A 168 -8.03 22.55 9.50
N LEU A 169 -8.48 21.29 9.42
CA LEU A 169 -9.24 20.80 8.28
C LEU A 169 -10.67 21.36 8.25
N PRO A 170 -11.21 21.75 7.08
CA PRO A 170 -10.58 21.75 5.76
C PRO A 170 -9.46 22.80 5.62
N SER A 171 -8.30 22.35 5.13
CA SER A 171 -7.05 23.12 5.12
C SER A 171 -6.98 24.17 4.00
N TYR A 172 -6.40 25.32 4.33
CA TYR A 172 -5.96 26.33 3.36
C TYR A 172 -4.48 26.17 2.99
N PHE A 173 -3.69 25.48 3.82
CA PHE A 173 -2.22 25.36 3.70
C PHE A 173 -1.75 23.91 3.90
N LEU A 174 -1.13 23.34 2.88
CA LEU A 174 -0.53 22.01 2.92
C LEU A 174 0.99 22.10 2.74
N ASP A 175 1.72 21.21 3.41
CA ASP A 175 3.15 21.01 3.15
C ASP A 175 3.33 20.47 1.73
N SER A 176 2.83 19.27 1.43
CA SER A 176 2.90 18.64 0.11
C SER A 176 1.69 17.72 -0.10
N ILE A 177 1.39 17.39 -1.36
CA ILE A 177 0.35 16.42 -1.73
C ILE A 177 1.04 15.31 -2.53
N VAL A 178 1.11 14.11 -1.97
CA VAL A 178 1.65 12.93 -2.67
C VAL A 178 0.71 11.74 -2.46
N ILE A 179 -0.05 11.46 -3.51
CA ILE A 179 -1.08 10.41 -3.59
C ILE A 179 -0.78 9.56 -4.82
N ASP A 180 -0.64 8.25 -4.61
CA ASP A 180 -0.36 7.29 -5.67
C ASP A 180 -1.18 6.01 -5.43
N VAL A 181 -1.61 5.34 -6.51
CA VAL A 181 -2.21 3.99 -6.45
C VAL A 181 -1.17 2.94 -6.10
N PHE A 182 0.08 3.18 -6.45
CA PHE A 182 1.16 2.23 -6.22
C PHE A 182 2.16 2.75 -5.20
N GLY A 183 2.46 1.91 -4.21
CA GLY A 183 3.61 2.08 -3.32
C GLY A 183 4.99 2.08 -4.01
N GLY A 184 5.12 2.27 -5.33
CA GLY A 184 6.41 2.37 -6.04
C GLY A 184 6.44 3.58 -6.98
N GLY A 185 7.35 4.54 -6.88
CA GLY A 185 8.59 4.60 -6.13
C GLY A 185 9.13 6.03 -6.13
N GLY A 186 9.71 6.42 -5.00
CA GLY A 186 10.74 7.45 -5.01
C GLY A 186 12.00 6.86 -5.64
N GLU A 187 12.56 7.57 -6.60
CA GLU A 187 13.96 7.60 -7.02
C GLU A 187 14.76 6.28 -6.91
N GLY A 188 14.85 5.57 -8.02
CA GLY A 188 15.73 4.41 -8.15
C GLY A 188 15.63 3.78 -9.52
N GLY A 189 16.23 4.44 -10.52
CA GLY A 189 16.44 3.81 -11.81
C GLY A 189 17.29 2.54 -11.64
N SER A 190 16.80 1.42 -12.16
CA SER A 190 17.65 0.39 -12.75
C SER A 190 16.89 -0.27 -13.89
N GLU A 191 17.51 -0.17 -15.05
CA GLU A 191 17.12 -0.78 -16.31
C GLU A 191 17.01 -2.31 -16.20
N GLY A 192 16.14 -2.88 -17.03
CA GLY A 192 16.38 -4.18 -17.67
C GLY A 192 15.84 -5.41 -16.94
N GLY A 193 14.70 -5.92 -17.43
CA GLY A 193 14.26 -7.28 -17.15
C GLY A 193 12.91 -7.57 -17.76
N GLU A 194 12.89 -8.17 -18.95
CA GLU A 194 11.68 -8.79 -19.52
C GLU A 194 11.18 -9.86 -18.55
N GLY A 195 10.06 -9.59 -17.87
CA GLY A 195 9.42 -10.49 -16.92
C GLY A 195 7.91 -10.52 -17.19
N PHE A 196 7.40 -11.73 -17.41
CA PHE A 196 6.00 -12.05 -17.70
C PHE A 196 4.99 -11.28 -16.84
N GLU A 197 4.10 -10.52 -17.50
CA GLU A 197 2.88 -10.00 -16.88
C GLU A 197 1.92 -11.17 -16.63
N LEU A 198 1.77 -11.58 -15.37
CA LEU A 198 0.66 -12.42 -14.94
C LEU A 198 -0.61 -11.53 -14.86
N PRO A 199 -1.78 -12.02 -15.31
CA PRO A 199 -3.03 -11.29 -15.12
C PRO A 199 -3.31 -11.14 -13.62
N PRO A 200 -3.89 -10.02 -13.16
CA PRO A 200 -4.19 -9.81 -11.75
C PRO A 200 -5.15 -10.90 -11.25
N ALA A 201 -4.89 -11.39 -10.04
CA ALA A 201 -5.74 -12.38 -9.38
C ALA A 201 -7.16 -11.83 -9.21
N GLU A 202 -8.16 -12.63 -9.57
CA GLU A 202 -9.57 -12.28 -9.39
C GLU A 202 -9.87 -12.11 -7.89
N GLY A 203 -10.00 -10.86 -7.44
CA GLY A 203 -10.35 -10.53 -6.06
C GLY A 203 -9.60 -9.34 -5.48
N GLU A 204 -8.41 -9.04 -5.99
CA GLU A 204 -7.58 -7.90 -5.56
C GLU A 204 -7.69 -6.77 -6.59
N GLY A 205 -8.81 -6.06 -6.51
CA GLY A 205 -9.13 -4.97 -7.40
C GLY A 205 -8.58 -3.64 -6.87
N ILE A 206 -7.50 -3.18 -7.48
CA ILE A 206 -7.37 -1.82 -8.01
C ILE A 206 -8.50 -0.86 -7.53
N GLY A 207 -8.20 0.05 -6.60
CA GLY A 207 -9.20 1.00 -6.08
C GLY A 207 -10.15 0.38 -5.05
N GLU A 208 -9.59 -0.25 -4.01
CA GLU A 208 -10.38 -0.89 -2.95
C GLU A 208 -11.41 0.06 -2.32
N GLY A 209 -12.69 -0.21 -2.61
CA GLY A 209 -13.82 0.19 -1.77
C GLY A 209 -14.54 1.49 -2.12
N ALA A 210 -14.02 2.34 -3.00
CA ALA A 210 -14.71 3.58 -3.39
C ALA A 210 -15.36 3.42 -4.77
N SER A 211 -16.69 3.37 -4.82
CA SER A 211 -17.42 3.33 -6.11
C SER A 211 -17.25 4.60 -6.94
N ASN A 212 -16.77 5.70 -6.33
CA ASN A 212 -16.46 6.99 -6.93
C ASN A 212 -15.38 7.70 -6.09
N PRO A 213 -14.08 7.39 -6.26
CA PRO A 213 -13.03 8.03 -5.47
C PRO A 213 -12.87 9.50 -5.91
N GLU A 214 -12.94 10.42 -4.96
CA GLU A 214 -12.82 11.86 -5.18
C GLU A 214 -11.74 12.47 -4.27
N PHE A 215 -10.98 13.45 -4.77
CA PHE A 215 -9.96 14.17 -3.99
C PHE A 215 -10.21 15.67 -4.12
N ASN A 216 -11.09 16.19 -3.26
CA ASN A 216 -11.54 17.57 -3.33
C ASN A 216 -10.96 18.36 -2.17
N LEU A 217 -10.17 19.37 -2.51
CA LEU A 217 -9.65 20.35 -1.57
C LEU A 217 -10.14 21.74 -1.97
N PRO A 218 -11.46 22.00 -1.93
CA PRO A 218 -12.05 23.22 -2.48
C PRO A 218 -11.60 24.50 -1.75
N LEU A 219 -10.93 24.41 -0.59
CA LEU A 219 -10.43 25.58 0.14
C LEU A 219 -8.91 25.74 0.06
N ILE A 220 -8.18 24.77 -0.51
CA ILE A 220 -6.71 24.82 -0.57
C ILE A 220 -6.26 26.06 -1.33
N GLN A 221 -5.30 26.79 -0.79
CA GLN A 221 -4.73 27.97 -1.44
C GLN A 221 -3.22 27.84 -1.64
N TYR A 222 -2.52 27.14 -0.73
CA TYR A 222 -1.07 27.01 -0.75
C TYR A 222 -0.64 25.56 -0.55
N VAL A 223 0.30 25.12 -1.37
CA VAL A 223 1.09 23.90 -1.15
C VAL A 223 2.56 24.30 -1.11
N PHE A 224 3.28 23.98 -0.03
CA PHE A 224 4.67 24.42 0.17
C PHE A 224 5.70 23.64 -0.66
N GLY A 225 5.43 22.37 -0.92
CA GLY A 225 6.21 21.46 -1.75
C GLY A 225 5.45 21.11 -3.02
N ASP A 226 5.69 19.90 -3.52
CA ASP A 226 5.13 19.45 -4.79
C ASP A 226 3.72 18.88 -4.62
N ILE A 227 2.98 18.88 -5.73
CA ILE A 227 1.73 18.14 -5.88
C ILE A 227 2.01 16.97 -6.82
N VAL A 228 1.76 15.75 -6.35
CA VAL A 228 1.82 14.51 -7.11
C VAL A 228 0.56 13.71 -6.82
N VAL A 229 -0.32 13.63 -7.81
CA VAL A 229 -1.53 12.81 -7.80
C VAL A 229 -1.43 11.87 -9.00
N ASP A 230 -1.08 10.62 -8.72
CA ASP A 230 -0.99 9.54 -9.70
C ASP A 230 -2.06 8.50 -9.37
N PHE A 231 -3.32 8.86 -9.70
CA PHE A 231 -4.48 8.08 -9.28
C PHE A 231 -5.45 7.83 -10.43
N PRO A 232 -5.22 6.78 -11.26
CA PRO A 232 -6.01 6.49 -12.45
C PRO A 232 -7.53 6.38 -12.25
N PHE A 233 -7.98 5.94 -11.07
CA PHE A 233 -9.39 5.70 -10.79
C PHE A 233 -10.14 6.92 -10.28
N LEU A 234 -9.42 8.00 -9.94
CA LEU A 234 -10.01 9.23 -9.42
C LEU A 234 -11.04 9.80 -10.41
N VAL A 235 -12.28 10.00 -9.94
CA VAL A 235 -13.37 10.53 -10.78
C VAL A 235 -13.54 12.04 -10.64
N ASN A 236 -13.04 12.62 -9.54
CA ASN A 236 -13.09 14.05 -9.30
C ASN A 236 -11.84 14.54 -8.54
N LEU A 237 -11.32 15.69 -8.95
CA LEU A 237 -10.20 16.39 -8.33
C LEU A 237 -10.54 17.89 -8.28
N ASP A 238 -10.75 18.42 -7.08
CA ASP A 238 -10.98 19.86 -6.89
C ASP A 238 -9.76 20.53 -6.24
N LEU A 239 -9.00 21.26 -7.06
CA LEU A 239 -7.95 22.18 -6.65
C LEU A 239 -8.25 23.63 -7.12
N SER A 240 -9.51 23.95 -7.40
CA SER A 240 -9.93 25.20 -8.07
C SER A 240 -9.63 26.48 -7.27
N ASN A 241 -9.34 26.36 -5.98
CA ASN A 241 -8.90 27.48 -5.12
C ASN A 241 -7.38 27.60 -4.96
N LEU A 242 -6.60 26.65 -5.48
CA LEU A 242 -5.15 26.64 -5.39
C LEU A 242 -4.56 27.90 -6.04
N ARG A 243 -3.77 28.65 -5.27
CA ARG A 243 -3.13 29.90 -5.71
C ARG A 243 -1.65 29.76 -5.92
N TYR A 244 -0.98 29.01 -5.04
CA TYR A 244 0.46 28.88 -5.05
C TYR A 244 0.89 27.44 -4.75
N VAL A 245 1.87 27.00 -5.51
CA VAL A 245 2.70 25.82 -5.24
C VAL A 245 4.12 26.36 -5.13
N LEU A 246 4.76 26.13 -3.99
CA LEU A 246 6.12 26.61 -3.72
C LEU A 246 7.18 25.55 -4.03
N GLY A 247 6.76 24.29 -4.23
CA GLY A 247 7.56 23.30 -4.93
C GLY A 247 7.69 23.61 -6.42
N ASP A 248 8.34 22.71 -7.14
CA ASP A 248 8.73 22.92 -8.53
C ASP A 248 7.74 22.28 -9.50
N LYS A 249 6.86 21.38 -9.03
CA LYS A 249 5.98 20.59 -9.91
C LYS A 249 4.57 20.33 -9.38
N VAL A 250 3.65 20.25 -10.34
CA VAL A 250 2.28 19.73 -10.21
C VAL A 250 2.13 18.58 -11.20
N ILE A 251 2.13 17.35 -10.69
CA ILE A 251 1.99 16.12 -11.44
C ILE A 251 0.60 15.56 -11.16
N LEU A 252 -0.27 15.53 -12.17
CA LEU A 252 -1.61 14.97 -12.12
C LEU A 252 -1.71 13.94 -13.27
N ARG A 253 -1.16 12.75 -13.09
CA ARG A 253 -0.99 11.76 -14.16
C ARG A 253 -2.01 10.64 -14.11
N GLY A 254 -2.20 10.01 -15.27
CA GLY A 254 -2.87 8.72 -15.39
C GLY A 254 -4.37 8.71 -15.08
N MET A 255 -4.98 9.83 -14.68
CA MET A 255 -6.40 9.91 -14.33
C MET A 255 -7.29 9.70 -15.55
N GLN A 256 -7.85 8.49 -15.67
CA GLN A 256 -8.59 8.07 -16.86
C GLN A 256 -10.02 8.61 -16.91
N ASN A 257 -10.53 9.12 -15.78
CA ASN A 257 -11.92 9.56 -15.64
C ASN A 257 -12.07 11.09 -15.54
N ILE A 258 -10.98 11.84 -15.40
CA ILE A 258 -11.03 13.30 -15.25
C ILE A 258 -10.98 13.98 -16.62
N THR A 259 -11.99 14.79 -16.90
CA THR A 259 -12.15 15.47 -18.20
C THR A 259 -11.59 16.90 -18.21
N SER A 260 -11.43 17.53 -17.04
CA SER A 260 -10.98 18.90 -16.91
C SER A 260 -10.15 19.13 -15.65
N PHE A 261 -9.07 19.90 -15.77
CA PHE A 261 -8.26 20.35 -14.64
C PHE A 261 -8.40 21.87 -14.46
N ASP A 262 -9.06 22.31 -13.37
CA ASP A 262 -9.17 23.73 -13.03
C ASP A 262 -8.06 24.15 -12.07
N LEU A 263 -7.03 24.81 -12.61
CA LEU A 263 -5.97 25.50 -11.89
C LEU A 263 -6.01 27.01 -12.21
N SER A 264 -7.19 27.56 -12.53
CA SER A 264 -7.37 28.93 -13.02
C SER A 264 -6.87 30.01 -12.06
N LYS A 265 -6.75 29.69 -10.77
CA LYS A 265 -6.25 30.61 -9.74
C LYS A 265 -4.75 30.50 -9.48
N LEU A 266 -4.11 29.44 -9.98
CA LEU A 266 -2.71 29.13 -9.80
C LEU A 266 -1.84 30.22 -10.43
N GLN A 267 -0.87 30.70 -9.65
CA GLN A 267 0.05 31.76 -10.01
C GLN A 267 1.46 31.36 -9.60
N ASN A 268 2.45 31.90 -10.31
CA ASN A 268 3.83 31.74 -9.93
C ASN A 268 4.12 32.46 -8.60
N TYR A 269 4.82 31.77 -7.71
CA TYR A 269 5.40 32.39 -6.52
C TYR A 269 6.72 33.07 -6.90
N TYR A 270 6.85 34.37 -6.64
CA TYR A 270 8.03 35.18 -7.04
C TYR A 270 8.48 35.03 -8.51
N ASN A 271 7.53 34.79 -9.43
CA ASN A 271 7.82 34.53 -10.86
C ASN A 271 8.63 33.25 -11.13
N ALA A 272 8.83 32.37 -10.15
CA ALA A 272 9.49 31.09 -10.37
C ALA A 272 8.68 30.23 -11.36
N PRO A 273 9.32 29.61 -12.37
CA PRO A 273 8.65 28.66 -13.26
C PRO A 273 8.11 27.46 -12.47
N LEU A 274 6.98 26.91 -12.92
CA LEU A 274 6.37 25.72 -12.35
C LEU A 274 6.17 24.68 -13.45
N ASP A 275 6.50 23.43 -13.17
CA ASP A 275 6.22 22.32 -14.08
C ASP A 275 4.80 21.79 -13.84
N ILE A 276 4.04 21.58 -14.91
CA ILE A 276 2.69 21.01 -14.85
C ILE A 276 2.66 19.79 -15.76
N ASN A 277 2.32 18.63 -15.22
CA ASN A 277 2.25 17.38 -15.96
C ASN A 277 0.88 16.75 -15.77
N VAL A 278 0.07 16.69 -16.83
CA VAL A 278 -1.21 15.97 -16.87
C VAL A 278 -1.18 14.78 -17.82
N MET A 279 0.03 14.26 -18.09
CA MET A 279 0.27 13.20 -19.04
C MET A 279 -0.57 11.95 -18.75
N GLY A 280 -1.13 11.36 -19.79
CA GLY A 280 -1.88 10.12 -19.69
C GLY A 280 -3.29 10.27 -19.09
N ALA A 281 -3.74 11.49 -18.80
CA ALA A 281 -5.15 11.77 -18.54
C ALA A 281 -5.93 11.72 -19.87
N MET A 282 -6.12 10.51 -20.40
CA MET A 282 -6.51 10.26 -21.79
C MET A 282 -7.81 10.96 -22.21
N VAL A 283 -8.76 11.13 -21.29
CA VAL A 283 -10.06 11.75 -21.56
C VAL A 283 -10.09 13.25 -21.25
N ALA A 284 -9.01 13.81 -20.71
CA ALA A 284 -8.92 15.23 -20.40
C ALA A 284 -8.99 16.05 -21.69
N THR A 285 -9.91 17.01 -21.73
CA THR A 285 -10.11 17.93 -22.85
C THR A 285 -9.75 19.37 -22.49
N GLU A 286 -9.56 19.64 -21.19
CA GLU A 286 -9.36 20.99 -20.67
C GLU A 286 -8.32 21.03 -19.55
N LEU A 287 -7.44 22.03 -19.62
CA LEU A 287 -6.56 22.46 -18.55
C LEU A 287 -6.67 23.98 -18.45
N ASP A 288 -7.10 24.51 -17.30
CA ASP A 288 -7.14 25.94 -17.04
C ASP A 288 -5.96 26.35 -16.17
N ILE A 289 -5.02 27.08 -16.75
CA ILE A 289 -3.88 27.70 -16.04
C ILE A 289 -3.84 29.20 -16.32
N SER A 290 -5.02 29.82 -16.44
CA SER A 290 -5.18 31.16 -16.99
C SER A 290 -4.46 32.29 -16.25
N ARG A 291 -4.00 32.07 -15.02
CA ARG A 291 -3.20 33.04 -14.26
C ARG A 291 -1.73 32.70 -14.15
N LEU A 292 -1.31 31.52 -14.61
CA LEU A 292 0.08 31.14 -14.64
C LEU A 292 0.81 31.98 -15.71
N GLN A 293 1.98 32.51 -15.37
CA GLN A 293 2.78 33.36 -16.26
C GLN A 293 4.03 32.66 -16.74
N ASN A 294 4.66 31.83 -15.92
CA ASN A 294 5.90 31.13 -16.26
C ASN A 294 5.72 29.64 -15.97
N ALA A 295 5.95 28.80 -16.97
CA ALA A 295 6.10 27.37 -16.76
C ALA A 295 7.51 26.94 -17.15
N GLY A 296 8.02 25.88 -16.53
CA GLY A 296 9.20 25.20 -17.07
C GLY A 296 8.73 24.31 -18.21
N THR A 297 8.05 23.23 -17.85
CA THR A 297 7.40 22.29 -18.75
C THR A 297 5.91 22.19 -18.46
N ILE A 298 5.08 22.21 -19.52
CA ILE A 298 3.68 21.81 -19.46
C ILE A 298 3.53 20.56 -20.31
N ASP A 299 3.30 19.41 -19.69
CA ASP A 299 3.12 18.14 -20.38
C ASP A 299 1.64 17.77 -20.43
N ILE A 300 1.08 17.84 -21.64
CA ILE A 300 -0.29 17.42 -21.97
C ILE A 300 -0.29 16.24 -22.95
N SER A 301 0.82 15.51 -23.07
CA SER A 301 0.90 14.35 -23.96
C SER A 301 0.00 13.21 -23.48
N TYR A 302 -0.50 12.42 -24.44
CA TYR A 302 -1.47 11.35 -24.23
C TYR A 302 -2.77 11.85 -23.57
N THR A 303 -3.24 13.03 -23.99
CA THR A 303 -4.54 13.62 -23.57
C THR A 303 -5.34 14.10 -24.79
N ASN A 304 -6.64 14.36 -24.60
CA ASN A 304 -7.52 14.98 -25.60
C ASN A 304 -7.52 16.52 -25.57
N ILE A 305 -6.56 17.14 -24.87
CA ILE A 305 -6.45 18.60 -24.77
C ILE A 305 -5.95 19.16 -26.11
N SER A 306 -6.86 19.72 -26.89
CA SER A 306 -6.57 20.39 -28.17
C SER A 306 -6.80 21.91 -28.13
N ASN A 307 -7.28 22.41 -27.00
CA ASN A 307 -7.60 23.81 -26.78
C ASN A 307 -6.80 24.37 -25.61
N VAL A 308 -5.85 25.27 -25.92
CA VAL A 308 -5.01 25.97 -24.94
C VAL A 308 -5.37 27.46 -24.84
N SER A 309 -6.56 27.87 -25.30
CA SER A 309 -7.03 29.27 -25.26
C SER A 309 -6.99 29.91 -23.86
N LYS A 310 -7.05 29.08 -22.82
CA LYS A 310 -6.96 29.50 -21.42
C LYS A 310 -5.53 29.85 -20.99
N PHE A 311 -4.49 29.52 -21.74
CA PHE A 311 -3.08 29.79 -21.36
C PHE A 311 -2.68 31.26 -21.60
N VAL A 312 -3.65 32.18 -21.66
CA VAL A 312 -3.54 33.56 -22.15
C VAL A 312 -2.44 34.39 -21.50
N ASN A 313 -2.11 34.14 -20.22
CA ASN A 313 -1.12 34.89 -19.46
C ASN A 313 0.28 34.29 -19.46
N LEU A 314 0.43 33.07 -20.00
CA LEU A 314 1.72 32.38 -20.08
C LEU A 314 2.68 33.19 -20.96
N LYS A 315 3.93 33.34 -20.53
CA LYS A 315 4.99 34.12 -21.19
C LYS A 315 6.17 33.23 -21.59
N PHE A 316 6.42 32.19 -20.80
CA PHE A 316 7.53 31.25 -20.95
C PHE A 316 7.05 29.82 -20.66
N GLY A 317 7.54 28.85 -21.41
CA GLY A 317 7.38 27.43 -21.11
C GLY A 317 7.54 26.52 -22.32
N SER A 318 7.98 25.30 -22.07
CA SER A 318 7.98 24.22 -23.08
C SER A 318 6.71 23.40 -22.93
N ILE A 319 5.90 23.33 -23.97
CA ILE A 319 4.64 22.58 -23.98
C ILE A 319 4.87 21.26 -24.71
N ILE A 320 4.86 20.16 -23.97
CA ILE A 320 4.92 18.81 -24.54
C ILE A 320 3.50 18.40 -24.90
N THR A 321 3.29 18.15 -26.20
CA THR A 321 2.01 17.70 -26.76
C THR A 321 2.16 16.32 -27.39
N ASN A 322 1.04 15.77 -27.86
CA ASN A 322 1.01 14.52 -28.62
C ASN A 322 1.95 14.58 -29.83
N ASN A 323 2.67 13.49 -30.09
CA ASN A 323 3.59 13.39 -31.22
C ASN A 323 2.86 13.57 -32.56
N ASP A 324 3.57 14.05 -33.59
CA ASP A 324 2.98 14.35 -34.91
C ASP A 324 2.30 13.15 -35.59
N ASN A 325 2.78 11.94 -35.29
CA ASN A 325 2.27 10.69 -35.85
C ASN A 325 1.24 9.99 -34.94
N GLU A 326 0.87 10.61 -33.82
CA GLU A 326 -0.11 10.05 -32.89
C GLU A 326 -1.51 10.07 -33.53
N LEU A 327 -2.17 8.91 -33.57
CA LEU A 327 -3.48 8.74 -34.22
C LEU A 327 -4.63 8.89 -33.24
N TYR A 328 -4.38 8.60 -31.96
CA TYR A 328 -5.43 8.51 -30.95
C TYR A 328 -5.73 9.83 -30.26
N PHE A 329 -4.76 10.74 -30.25
CA PHE A 329 -4.85 12.00 -29.52
C PHE A 329 -4.69 13.20 -30.45
N PRO A 330 -5.49 14.26 -30.27
CA PRO A 330 -5.50 15.41 -31.16
C PRO A 330 -4.25 16.27 -30.98
N GLN A 331 -3.94 17.03 -32.02
CA GLN A 331 -3.00 18.15 -31.95
C GLN A 331 -3.68 19.40 -31.38
N VAL A 332 -2.88 20.34 -30.88
CA VAL A 332 -3.41 21.62 -30.39
C VAL A 332 -3.81 22.49 -31.57
N THR A 333 -5.06 22.95 -31.56
CA THR A 333 -5.68 23.67 -32.68
C THR A 333 -6.31 24.99 -32.26
N THR A 334 -6.61 25.17 -30.97
CA THR A 334 -7.21 26.40 -30.45
C THR A 334 -6.26 27.08 -29.48
N PHE A 335 -5.97 28.36 -29.74
CA PHE A 335 -4.95 29.13 -29.02
C PHE A 335 -5.53 30.41 -28.41
N PRO A 336 -4.83 31.05 -27.46
CA PRO A 336 -5.21 32.35 -26.93
C PRO A 336 -5.26 33.44 -28.02
N PRO A 337 -5.93 34.58 -27.76
CA PRO A 337 -5.99 35.68 -28.72
C PRO A 337 -4.60 36.19 -29.15
N ARG A 338 -4.47 36.64 -30.40
CA ARG A 338 -3.21 37.13 -31.00
C ARG A 338 -2.41 38.13 -30.16
N TYR A 339 -3.09 38.98 -29.37
CA TYR A 339 -2.46 40.01 -28.53
C TYR A 339 -2.21 39.57 -27.08
N SER A 340 -2.38 38.28 -26.77
CA SER A 340 -2.10 37.71 -25.45
C SER A 340 -0.60 37.63 -25.17
N ASN A 341 -0.25 37.50 -23.89
CA ASN A 341 1.13 37.21 -23.47
C ASN A 341 1.60 35.89 -24.07
N PHE A 342 0.70 34.90 -24.18
CA PHE A 342 0.98 33.62 -24.81
C PHE A 342 1.49 33.79 -26.24
N CYS A 343 0.74 34.51 -27.09
CA CYS A 343 1.16 34.69 -28.47
C CYS A 343 2.40 35.57 -28.61
N GLN A 344 2.65 36.47 -27.67
CA GLN A 344 3.93 37.18 -27.59
C GLN A 344 5.08 36.22 -27.25
N GLY A 345 4.88 35.28 -26.33
CA GLY A 345 5.83 34.24 -25.99
C GLY A 345 6.15 33.32 -27.17
N VAL A 346 5.14 32.89 -27.92
CA VAL A 346 5.32 32.08 -29.15
C VAL A 346 6.14 32.84 -30.19
N ARG A 347 5.75 34.06 -30.56
CA ARG A 347 6.49 34.89 -31.56
C ARG A 347 7.94 35.16 -31.18
N TRP A 348 8.26 35.17 -29.89
CA TRP A 348 9.62 35.41 -29.38
C TRP A 348 10.40 34.13 -29.12
N GLY A 349 9.81 32.95 -29.34
CA GLY A 349 10.44 31.65 -29.07
C GLY A 349 10.56 31.31 -27.58
N ASN A 350 9.85 32.01 -26.71
CA ASN A 350 9.80 31.74 -25.27
C ASN A 350 8.79 30.64 -24.91
N ILE A 351 7.81 30.41 -25.79
CA ILE A 351 6.87 29.30 -25.71
C ILE A 351 7.06 28.43 -26.93
N THR A 352 7.31 27.13 -26.70
CA THR A 352 7.55 26.15 -27.76
C THR A 352 6.68 24.92 -27.55
N PHE A 353 6.34 24.24 -28.63
CA PHE A 353 5.63 22.97 -28.65
C PHE A 353 6.56 21.84 -29.08
N SER A 354 6.42 20.65 -28.48
CA SER A 354 7.20 19.47 -28.89
C SER A 354 6.78 18.92 -30.26
N SER A 355 5.50 19.03 -30.62
CA SER A 355 4.97 18.68 -31.94
C SER A 355 5.22 19.79 -32.95
N SER A 356 5.70 19.42 -34.14
CA SER A 356 5.87 20.38 -35.24
C SER A 356 4.53 20.89 -35.78
N ILE A 357 3.49 20.05 -35.75
CA ILE A 357 2.13 20.44 -36.16
C ILE A 357 1.53 21.44 -35.16
N SER A 358 1.58 21.13 -33.87
CA SER A 358 1.08 22.05 -32.83
C SER A 358 1.87 23.36 -32.79
N GLN A 359 3.20 23.31 -33.01
CA GLN A 359 4.02 24.52 -33.15
C GLN A 359 3.59 25.36 -34.34
N THR A 360 3.39 24.76 -35.52
CA THR A 360 2.95 25.48 -36.73
C THR A 360 1.57 26.13 -36.52
N ASN A 361 0.63 25.40 -35.92
CA ASN A 361 -0.69 25.94 -35.60
C ASN A 361 -0.60 27.13 -34.63
N ALA A 362 0.30 27.08 -33.66
CA ALA A 362 0.54 28.17 -32.72
C ALA A 362 1.13 29.40 -33.43
N ASP A 363 2.13 29.18 -34.29
CA ASP A 363 2.78 30.24 -35.07
C ASP A 363 1.75 30.96 -35.96
N ASP A 364 0.88 30.22 -36.65
CA ASP A 364 -0.17 30.79 -37.51
C ASP A 364 -1.25 31.54 -36.71
N ALA A 365 -1.67 31.01 -35.57
CA ALA A 365 -2.65 31.67 -34.70
C ALA A 365 -2.10 32.95 -34.05
N CYS A 366 -0.78 32.99 -33.82
CA CYS A 366 -0.10 34.08 -33.14
C CYS A 366 0.60 35.07 -34.08
N GLN A 367 0.66 34.83 -35.39
CA GLN A 367 1.05 35.83 -36.37
C GLN A 367 0.15 37.05 -36.28
#